data_AF-A0A962BPD3-F1
#
_entry.id   AF-A0A962BPD3-F1
#
_cell.length_a   1.000
_cell.length_b   1.000
_cell.length_c   1.000
_cell.angle_alpha   90.00
_cell.angle_beta   90.00
_cell.angle_gamma   90.00
#
_symmetry.space_group_name_H-M   'P 1'
#
loop_
_entity.id
_entity.type
_entity.pdbx_description
1 polymer ?
#
loop_
_entity_poly.entity_id
_entity_poly.type
_entity_poly.pdbx_seq_one_letter_code
_entity_poly.pdbx_strand_id
1 'polypeptide(L)'
;MTTHLLLQTLGLSGDSDFGDAAARFSYAVKEMAAGFLDEREASRADQQERAVEMLYAEFFRYAATWVENRQMAQTRNKNSEELPAARPIKAKAADIRNALEEHMLAFLRCYIFLNRSILRLRTALEECEAPEGEKGIRWSPDTGVLLGRFRRERQELEASNDDLTQGHAVLKGVEPYLNALEEQGKKLFGEKNAESALRSFRAGIRTGDFKRADTALKTLEQLKPRLGADKTVLPSLREGALRYLETVARNKDLLTGPENKLYMKSAEINVLLEAQKREILKKTEFIRKYRRAYMEHKISALEHLKEKLLIPGSLESLTTLYIRMIRGLAEPMTDMALLREYEEEVVERIDYLLSGPLGNTGEIRQRGLELLDEFEKGIKEFEEGETQHAGL
;
A
#
# COMPACT_ATOMS: atom_id res chain seq x y z
N MET A 1 2.26 -30.66 26.58
CA MET A 1 0.93 -30.37 25.98
C MET A 1 1.05 -30.43 24.46
N THR A 2 0.33 -31.23 23.69
CA THR A 2 0.03 -32.66 23.80
C THR A 2 -0.03 -33.16 22.35
N THR A 3 0.79 -34.14 21.99
CA THR A 3 0.77 -34.88 20.71
C THR A 3 -0.59 -35.53 20.40
N HIS A 4 -1.50 -35.47 21.37
CA HIS A 4 -2.85 -36.02 21.39
C HIS A 4 -3.82 -35.37 20.39
N LEU A 5 -3.61 -34.11 20.00
CA LEU A 5 -4.52 -33.39 19.08
C LEU A 5 -4.31 -33.80 17.62
N LEU A 6 -3.07 -33.88 17.13
CA LEU A 6 -2.75 -34.46 15.80
C LEU A 6 -3.22 -35.91 15.69
N LEU A 7 -2.96 -36.71 16.73
CA LEU A 7 -3.36 -38.11 16.78
C LEU A 7 -4.90 -38.24 16.68
N GLN A 8 -5.64 -37.38 17.36
CA GLN A 8 -7.10 -37.33 17.24
C GLN A 8 -7.56 -36.78 15.87
N THR A 9 -6.90 -35.74 15.36
CA THR A 9 -7.26 -35.05 14.11
C THR A 9 -7.01 -35.91 12.87
N LEU A 10 -5.96 -36.74 12.89
CA LEU A 10 -5.59 -37.65 11.80
C LEU A 10 -6.07 -39.10 12.02
N GLY A 11 -6.71 -39.38 13.17
CA GLY A 11 -7.18 -40.71 13.54
C GLY A 11 -6.03 -41.72 13.75
N LEU A 12 -4.92 -41.26 14.33
CA LEU A 12 -3.74 -42.03 14.64
C LEU A 12 -3.70 -42.44 16.13
N SER A 13 -3.02 -43.55 16.41
CA SER A 13 -2.70 -44.02 17.77
C SER A 13 -1.23 -43.74 18.11
N GLY A 14 -0.86 -43.74 19.39
CA GLY A 14 0.54 -43.59 19.82
C GLY A 14 1.50 -44.67 19.31
N ASP A 15 0.96 -45.81 18.86
CA ASP A 15 1.70 -46.95 18.31
C ASP A 15 1.67 -46.99 16.77
N SER A 16 1.14 -45.96 16.11
CA SER A 16 1.02 -45.93 14.66
C SER A 16 2.40 -45.91 13.99
N ASP A 17 2.53 -46.66 12.88
CA ASP A 17 3.73 -46.61 12.06
C ASP A 17 3.98 -45.18 11.57
N PHE A 18 5.24 -44.74 11.59
CA PHE A 18 5.60 -43.39 11.16
C PHE A 18 5.29 -43.16 9.68
N GLY A 19 5.36 -44.20 8.85
CA GLY A 19 4.93 -44.14 7.45
C GLY A 19 3.45 -43.84 7.28
N ASP A 20 2.56 -44.49 8.06
CA ASP A 20 1.11 -44.20 8.03
C ASP A 20 0.81 -42.78 8.55
N ALA A 21 1.45 -42.38 9.64
CA ALA A 21 1.32 -41.03 10.18
C ALA A 21 1.76 -39.95 9.18
N ALA A 22 2.89 -40.16 8.51
CA ALA A 22 3.41 -39.27 7.47
C ALA A 22 2.51 -39.21 6.22
N ALA A 23 1.93 -40.34 5.80
CA ALA A 23 1.00 -40.38 4.67
C ALA A 23 -0.28 -39.59 4.97
N ARG A 24 -0.89 -39.80 6.16
CA ARG A 24 -2.09 -39.09 6.59
C ARG A 24 -1.84 -37.59 6.79
N PHE A 25 -0.70 -37.24 7.37
CA PHE A 25 -0.26 -35.84 7.45
C PHE A 25 -0.16 -35.20 6.06
N SER A 26 0.54 -35.84 5.12
CA SER A 26 0.71 -35.32 3.76
C SER A 26 -0.62 -35.15 3.03
N TYR A 27 -1.57 -36.08 3.22
CA TYR A 27 -2.92 -35.98 2.69
C TYR A 27 -3.68 -34.79 3.29
N ALA A 28 -3.67 -34.63 4.62
CA ALA A 28 -4.33 -33.53 5.31
C ALA A 28 -3.77 -32.16 4.89
N VAL A 29 -2.45 -32.03 4.74
CA VAL A 29 -1.82 -30.80 4.23
C VAL A 29 -2.26 -30.49 2.80
N LYS A 30 -2.37 -31.50 1.91
CA LYS A 30 -2.85 -31.31 0.54
C LYS A 30 -4.30 -30.82 0.50
N GLU A 31 -5.18 -31.43 1.28
CA GLU A 31 -6.59 -31.03 1.38
C GLU A 31 -6.73 -29.59 1.89
N MET A 32 -6.00 -29.23 2.95
CA MET A 32 -5.99 -27.86 3.46
C MET A 32 -5.38 -26.87 2.46
N ALA A 33 -4.33 -27.27 1.74
CA ALA A 33 -3.68 -26.45 0.74
C ALA A 33 -4.58 -26.14 -0.46
N ALA A 34 -5.44 -27.08 -0.86
CA ALA A 34 -6.44 -26.85 -1.90
C ALA A 34 -7.47 -25.81 -1.44
N GLY A 35 -7.89 -25.83 -0.18
CA GLY A 35 -8.83 -24.85 0.38
C GLY A 35 -8.34 -23.39 0.35
N PHE A 36 -7.03 -23.15 0.45
CA PHE A 36 -6.46 -21.81 0.39
C PHE A 36 -6.59 -21.12 -0.98
N LEU A 37 -6.77 -21.90 -2.04
CA LEU A 37 -6.85 -21.38 -3.40
C LEU A 37 -8.25 -20.82 -3.73
N ASP A 38 -9.26 -21.23 -2.96
CA ASP A 38 -10.67 -20.91 -3.22
C ASP A 38 -11.30 -19.97 -2.16
N GLU A 39 -10.68 -19.84 -0.98
CA GLU A 39 -11.24 -19.03 0.12
C GLU A 39 -10.95 -17.53 -0.07
N ARG A 40 -12.02 -16.75 -0.30
CA ARG A 40 -11.95 -15.29 -0.52
C ARG A 40 -12.05 -14.50 0.78
N GLU A 41 -12.55 -15.09 1.86
CA GLU A 41 -12.74 -14.40 3.14
C GLU A 41 -11.45 -14.39 3.99
N ALA A 42 -10.94 -13.20 4.30
CA ALA A 42 -9.67 -13.04 5.03
C ALA A 42 -9.67 -13.71 6.43
N SER A 43 -10.79 -13.66 7.13
CA SER A 43 -10.97 -14.24 8.48
C SER A 43 -10.84 -15.77 8.48
N ARG A 44 -11.41 -16.44 7.47
CA ARG A 44 -11.37 -17.89 7.30
C ARG A 44 -10.01 -18.36 6.82
N ALA A 45 -9.39 -17.61 5.92
CA ALA A 45 -8.07 -17.93 5.43
C ALA A 45 -6.99 -17.80 6.54
N ASP A 46 -7.13 -16.85 7.48
CA ASP A 46 -6.26 -16.78 8.67
C ASP A 46 -6.44 -17.98 9.61
N GLN A 47 -7.67 -18.48 9.75
CA GLN A 47 -7.94 -19.68 10.54
C GLN A 47 -7.34 -20.94 9.89
N GLN A 48 -7.47 -21.07 8.58
CA GLN A 48 -6.87 -22.17 7.82
C GLN A 48 -5.33 -22.13 7.89
N GLU A 49 -4.71 -20.94 7.83
CA GLU A 49 -3.25 -20.77 7.96
C GLU A 49 -2.77 -21.27 9.33
N ARG A 50 -3.44 -20.83 10.40
CA ARG A 50 -3.16 -21.32 11.77
C ARG A 50 -3.36 -22.82 11.89
N ALA A 51 -4.38 -23.38 11.24
CA ALA A 51 -4.65 -24.81 11.28
C ALA A 51 -3.52 -25.63 10.63
N VAL A 52 -3.01 -25.21 9.47
CA VAL A 52 -1.90 -25.91 8.80
C VAL A 52 -0.59 -25.72 9.57
N GLU A 53 -0.32 -24.54 10.12
CA GLU A 53 0.84 -24.31 11.00
C GLU A 53 0.81 -25.21 12.23
N MET A 54 -0.35 -25.31 12.89
CA MET A 54 -0.54 -26.21 14.01
C MET A 54 -0.32 -27.67 13.59
N LEU A 55 -0.85 -28.09 12.44
CA LEU A 55 -0.68 -29.44 11.94
C LEU A 55 0.80 -29.79 11.72
N TYR A 56 1.59 -28.89 11.12
CA TYR A 56 3.04 -29.06 10.97
C TYR A 56 3.75 -29.13 12.32
N ALA A 57 3.47 -28.19 13.22
CA ALA A 57 4.11 -28.14 14.54
C ALA A 57 3.81 -29.40 15.37
N GLU A 58 2.59 -29.93 15.27
CA GLU A 58 2.23 -31.16 15.96
C GLU A 58 2.83 -32.40 15.29
N PHE A 59 2.96 -32.42 13.96
CA PHE A 59 3.64 -33.49 13.24
C PHE A 59 5.13 -33.54 13.60
N PHE A 60 5.80 -32.40 13.71
CA PHE A 60 7.20 -32.31 14.17
C PHE A 60 7.36 -32.84 15.59
N ARG A 61 6.43 -32.47 16.50
CA ARG A 61 6.41 -32.99 17.86
C ARG A 61 6.22 -34.50 17.89
N TYR A 62 5.29 -35.02 17.08
CA TYR A 62 5.06 -36.46 16.93
C TYR A 62 6.30 -37.17 16.42
N ALA A 63 6.94 -36.65 15.37
CA ALA A 63 8.16 -37.20 14.79
C ALA A 63 9.29 -37.27 15.82
N ALA A 64 9.51 -36.20 16.61
CA ALA A 64 10.52 -36.17 17.66
C ALA A 64 10.25 -37.24 18.74
N THR A 65 9.01 -37.35 19.24
CA THR A 65 8.64 -38.39 20.22
C THR A 65 8.79 -39.80 19.65
N TRP A 66 8.47 -39.98 18.36
CA TRP A 66 8.63 -41.27 17.70
C TRP A 66 10.10 -41.70 17.60
N VAL A 67 11.02 -40.78 17.25
CA VAL A 67 12.47 -41.03 17.22
C VAL A 67 12.96 -41.48 18.59
N GLU A 68 12.60 -40.76 19.66
CA GLU A 68 13.01 -41.10 21.04
C GLU A 68 12.54 -42.50 21.45
N ASN A 69 11.25 -42.81 21.23
CA ASN A 69 10.68 -44.12 21.54
C ASN A 69 11.38 -45.23 20.75
N ARG A 70 11.70 -44.98 19.47
CA ARG A 70 12.36 -45.96 18.61
C ARG A 70 13.79 -46.23 19.03
N GLN A 71 14.55 -45.20 19.38
CA GLN A 71 15.92 -45.32 19.90
C GLN A 71 15.95 -46.04 21.27
N MET A 72 14.98 -45.77 22.15
CA MET A 72 14.83 -46.50 23.42
C MET A 72 14.49 -47.99 23.21
N ALA A 73 13.66 -48.31 22.22
CA ALA A 73 13.34 -49.69 21.89
C ALA A 73 14.57 -50.44 21.32
N GLN A 74 15.39 -49.77 20.51
CA GLN A 74 16.60 -50.34 19.91
C GLN A 74 17.72 -50.59 20.92
N THR A 75 17.94 -49.67 21.86
CA THR A 75 18.94 -49.87 22.94
C THR A 75 18.64 -51.09 23.82
N ARG A 76 17.37 -51.52 23.89
CA ARG A 76 16.96 -52.75 24.57
C ARG A 76 17.16 -54.02 23.72
N ASN A 77 17.35 -53.87 22.41
CA ASN A 77 17.41 -54.97 21.46
C ASN A 77 18.87 -55.26 21.04
N LYS A 78 19.46 -56.33 21.58
CA LYS A 78 20.91 -56.65 21.44
C LYS A 78 21.37 -57.02 20.03
N ASN A 79 20.46 -57.18 19.06
CA ASN A 79 20.76 -57.63 17.70
C ASN A 79 20.89 -56.49 16.67
N SER A 80 20.79 -55.23 17.10
CA SER A 80 20.87 -54.04 16.26
C SER A 80 22.27 -53.42 16.38
N GLU A 81 23.23 -53.88 15.57
CA GLU A 81 24.55 -53.24 15.51
C GLU A 81 24.52 -52.01 14.60
N GLU A 82 24.62 -50.83 15.21
CA GLU A 82 24.80 -49.55 14.51
C GLU A 82 26.29 -49.32 14.22
N LEU A 83 26.61 -48.87 13.00
CA LEU A 83 27.97 -48.49 12.66
C LEU A 83 28.45 -47.32 13.54
N PRO A 84 29.67 -47.37 14.10
CA PRO A 84 30.22 -46.25 14.89
C PRO A 84 30.25 -44.91 14.13
N ALA A 85 30.44 -44.97 12.81
CA ALA A 85 30.45 -43.80 11.92
C ALA A 85 29.06 -43.15 11.74
N ALA A 86 27.96 -43.84 12.08
CA ALA A 86 26.61 -43.26 12.02
C ALA A 86 26.36 -42.20 13.09
N ARG A 87 27.04 -42.31 14.24
CA ARG A 87 26.87 -41.37 15.36
C ARG A 87 27.12 -39.90 15.00
N PRO A 88 28.27 -39.52 14.40
CA PRO A 88 28.49 -38.12 14.02
C PRO A 88 27.51 -37.60 12.96
N ILE A 89 27.11 -38.44 12.00
CA ILE A 89 26.16 -38.07 10.94
C ILE A 89 24.76 -37.83 11.53
N LYS A 90 24.30 -38.71 12.42
CA LYS A 90 23.02 -38.54 13.13
C LYS A 90 23.02 -37.34 14.07
N ALA A 91 24.16 -37.04 14.71
CA ALA A 91 24.30 -35.83 15.51
C ALA A 91 24.13 -34.58 14.64
N LYS A 92 24.82 -34.52 13.48
CA LYS A 92 24.64 -33.44 12.50
C LYS A 92 23.19 -33.33 12.04
N ALA A 93 22.54 -34.45 11.72
CA ALA A 93 21.13 -34.48 11.32
C ALA A 93 20.18 -33.96 12.42
N ALA A 94 20.44 -34.27 13.69
CA ALA A 94 19.67 -33.77 14.81
C ALA A 94 19.84 -32.26 15.00
N ASP A 95 21.06 -31.76 14.80
CA ASP A 95 21.38 -30.33 14.91
C ASP A 95 20.66 -29.51 13.82
N ILE A 96 20.65 -29.99 12.58
CA ILE A 96 20.00 -29.28 11.45
C ILE A 96 18.49 -29.48 11.38
N ARG A 97 17.93 -30.49 12.08
CA ARG A 97 16.48 -30.78 12.09
C ARG A 97 15.67 -29.57 12.51
N ASN A 98 15.99 -28.96 13.65
CA ASN A 98 15.20 -27.86 14.19
C ASN A 98 15.23 -26.65 13.23
N ALA A 99 16.37 -26.37 12.59
CA ALA A 99 16.49 -25.33 11.58
C ALA A 99 15.62 -25.62 10.35
N LEU A 100 15.58 -26.89 9.90
CA LEU A 100 14.69 -27.32 8.82
C LEU A 100 13.22 -27.15 9.17
N GLU A 101 12.80 -27.53 10.37
CA GLU A 101 11.42 -27.35 10.86
C GLU A 101 11.01 -25.87 10.84
N GLU A 102 11.86 -24.98 11.36
CA GLU A 102 11.64 -23.54 11.34
C GLU A 102 11.52 -22.99 9.91
N HIS A 103 12.41 -23.40 9.02
CA HIS A 103 12.42 -22.94 7.63
C HIS A 103 11.23 -23.48 6.84
N MET A 104 10.79 -24.72 7.09
CA MET A 104 9.58 -25.28 6.49
C MET A 104 8.32 -24.52 6.93
N LEU A 105 8.22 -24.11 8.19
CA LEU A 105 7.13 -23.26 8.67
C LEU A 105 7.18 -21.87 8.06
N ALA A 106 8.36 -21.26 7.96
CA ALA A 106 8.54 -19.98 7.30
C ALA A 106 8.15 -20.05 5.81
N PHE A 107 8.53 -21.13 5.13
CA PHE A 107 8.18 -21.41 3.74
C PHE A 107 6.67 -21.52 3.57
N LEU A 108 6.02 -22.33 4.41
CA LEU A 108 4.57 -22.51 4.40
C LEU A 108 3.84 -21.17 4.54
N ARG A 109 4.23 -20.37 5.54
CA ARG A 109 3.68 -19.02 5.78
C ARG A 109 3.83 -18.13 4.57
N CYS A 110 5.02 -18.09 3.99
CA CYS A 110 5.29 -17.28 2.80
C CYS A 110 4.47 -17.75 1.59
N TYR A 111 4.35 -19.06 1.39
CA TYR A 111 3.58 -19.66 0.30
C TYR A 111 2.08 -19.34 0.42
N ILE A 112 1.49 -19.50 1.60
CA ILE A 112 0.09 -19.16 1.87
C ILE A 112 -0.13 -17.66 1.63
N PHE A 113 0.73 -16.82 2.22
CA PHE A 113 0.68 -15.37 2.07
C PHE A 113 0.68 -14.95 0.59
N LEU A 114 1.62 -15.45 -0.23
CA LEU A 114 1.71 -15.10 -1.64
C LEU A 114 0.48 -15.54 -2.43
N ASN A 115 -0.02 -16.76 -2.22
CA ASN A 115 -1.23 -17.24 -2.91
C ASN A 115 -2.47 -16.40 -2.58
N ARG A 116 -2.68 -16.09 -1.31
CA ARG A 116 -3.81 -15.25 -0.87
C ARG A 116 -3.72 -13.85 -1.47
N SER A 117 -2.53 -13.29 -1.47
CA SER A 117 -2.25 -11.98 -2.07
C SER A 117 -2.60 -11.97 -3.55
N ILE A 118 -2.13 -12.97 -4.30
CA ILE A 118 -2.44 -13.12 -5.72
C ILE A 118 -3.95 -13.27 -5.94
N LEU A 119 -4.63 -14.11 -5.16
CA LEU A 119 -6.08 -14.34 -5.27
C LEU A 119 -6.88 -13.06 -5.00
N ARG A 120 -6.54 -12.32 -3.94
CA ARG A 120 -7.16 -11.04 -3.60
C ARG A 120 -7.00 -10.03 -4.73
N LEU A 121 -5.79 -9.91 -5.28
CA LEU A 121 -5.52 -8.99 -6.38
C LEU A 121 -6.26 -9.41 -7.66
N ARG A 122 -6.34 -10.71 -7.97
CA ARG A 122 -7.11 -11.22 -9.11
C ARG A 122 -8.60 -10.95 -8.97
N THR A 123 -9.15 -11.12 -7.76
CA THR A 123 -10.56 -10.80 -7.48
C THR A 123 -10.84 -9.31 -7.67
N ALA A 124 -9.98 -8.44 -7.11
CA ALA A 124 -10.09 -7.00 -7.33
C ALA A 124 -9.92 -6.59 -8.80
N LEU A 125 -9.09 -7.32 -9.56
CA LEU A 125 -8.91 -7.13 -10.99
C LEU A 125 -10.16 -7.51 -11.80
N GLU A 126 -10.85 -8.58 -11.42
CA GLU A 126 -12.12 -9.00 -12.04
C GLU A 126 -13.23 -7.96 -11.82
N GLU A 127 -13.25 -7.32 -10.65
CA GLU A 127 -14.18 -6.24 -10.29
C GLU A 127 -13.81 -4.90 -10.95
N CYS A 128 -12.57 -4.75 -11.43
CA CYS A 128 -12.11 -3.54 -12.08
C CYS A 128 -12.57 -3.50 -13.55
N GLU A 129 -13.53 -2.63 -13.86
CA GLU A 129 -13.98 -2.40 -15.24
C GLU A 129 -12.79 -2.06 -16.16
N ALA A 130 -12.73 -2.73 -17.32
CA ALA A 130 -11.78 -2.35 -18.34
C ALA A 130 -12.18 -0.97 -18.90
N PRO A 131 -11.25 -0.02 -19.06
CA PRO A 131 -11.57 1.22 -19.75
C PRO A 131 -12.08 0.89 -21.15
N GLU A 132 -13.29 1.35 -21.48
CA GLU A 132 -13.90 1.13 -22.79
C GLU A 132 -12.99 1.65 -23.91
N GLY A 133 -12.76 0.84 -24.94
CA GLY A 133 -12.09 1.26 -26.18
C GLY A 133 -10.56 1.18 -26.21
N GLU A 134 -9.87 0.94 -25.08
CA GLU A 134 -8.40 0.94 -25.06
C GLU A 134 -7.80 -0.46 -24.88
N LYS A 135 -7.56 -1.15 -26.00
CA LYS A 135 -6.81 -2.41 -26.02
C LYS A 135 -5.30 -2.12 -26.04
N GLY A 136 -4.54 -2.79 -25.17
CA GLY A 136 -3.07 -2.86 -25.28
C GLY A 136 -2.25 -1.94 -24.35
N ILE A 137 -2.86 -1.35 -23.31
CA ILE A 137 -2.12 -0.65 -22.27
C ILE A 137 -1.26 -1.66 -21.51
N ARG A 138 0.06 -1.44 -21.46
CA ARG A 138 1.01 -2.28 -20.71
C ARG A 138 1.68 -1.46 -19.62
N TRP A 139 1.97 -2.11 -18.50
CA TRP A 139 2.79 -1.51 -17.46
C TRP A 139 4.25 -1.44 -17.90
N SER A 140 4.91 -0.30 -17.68
CA SER A 140 6.35 -0.13 -17.86
C SER A 140 6.92 0.71 -16.71
N PRO A 141 8.25 0.65 -16.46
CA PRO A 141 8.89 1.52 -15.47
C PRO A 141 8.60 3.01 -15.71
N ASP A 142 8.64 3.46 -16.98
CA ASP A 142 8.34 4.85 -17.36
C ASP A 142 6.90 5.23 -17.04
N THR A 143 5.96 4.29 -17.23
CA THR A 143 4.56 4.48 -16.85
C THR A 143 4.41 4.66 -15.35
N GLY A 144 5.15 3.88 -14.55
CA GLY A 144 5.19 4.03 -13.10
C GLY A 144 5.70 5.40 -12.65
N VAL A 145 6.77 5.90 -13.28
CA VAL A 145 7.32 7.25 -13.01
C VAL A 145 6.32 8.33 -13.37
N LEU A 146 5.69 8.24 -14.53
CA LEU A 146 4.66 9.19 -14.97
C LEU A 146 3.48 9.18 -14.01
N LEU A 147 2.96 8.02 -13.62
CA LEU A 147 1.87 7.94 -12.64
C LEU A 147 2.24 8.60 -11.32
N GLY A 148 3.44 8.33 -10.79
CA GLY A 148 3.92 9.00 -9.58
C GLY A 148 3.96 10.53 -9.70
N ARG A 149 4.39 11.05 -10.86
CA ARG A 149 4.39 12.48 -11.15
C ARG A 149 2.97 13.05 -11.21
N PHE A 150 2.08 12.42 -11.97
CA PHE A 150 0.69 12.86 -12.13
C PHE A 150 -0.06 12.85 -10.79
N ARG A 151 0.23 11.88 -9.91
CA ARG A 151 -0.31 11.83 -8.54
C ARG A 151 0.12 13.03 -7.71
N ARG A 152 1.43 13.34 -7.71
CA ARG A 152 1.96 14.49 -6.97
C ARG A 152 1.37 15.80 -7.47
N GLU A 153 1.38 16.02 -8.78
CA GLU A 153 0.81 17.24 -9.37
C GLU A 153 -0.70 17.35 -9.08
N ARG A 154 -1.46 16.24 -9.05
CA ARG A 154 -2.88 16.26 -8.67
C ARG A 154 -3.06 16.73 -7.22
N GLN A 155 -2.30 16.16 -6.28
CA GLN A 155 -2.37 16.53 -4.85
C GLN A 155 -1.99 18.00 -4.61
N GLU A 156 -0.97 18.49 -5.32
CA GLU A 156 -0.56 19.91 -5.25
C GLU A 156 -1.68 20.83 -5.77
N LEU A 157 -2.38 20.44 -6.85
CA LEU A 157 -3.52 21.19 -7.38
C LEU A 157 -4.74 21.15 -6.44
N GLU A 158 -5.02 20.01 -5.80
CA GLU A 158 -6.10 19.87 -4.82
C GLU A 158 -5.85 20.76 -3.60
N ALA A 159 -4.64 20.72 -3.04
CA ALA A 159 -4.26 21.61 -1.93
C ALA A 159 -4.34 23.09 -2.34
N SER A 160 -3.90 23.43 -3.56
CA SER A 160 -4.05 24.79 -4.11
C SER A 160 -5.52 25.20 -4.27
N ASN A 161 -6.41 24.28 -4.67
CA ASN A 161 -7.84 24.56 -4.80
C ASN A 161 -8.50 24.85 -3.45
N ASP A 162 -8.06 24.21 -2.36
CA ASP A 162 -8.56 24.47 -1.02
C ASP A 162 -8.26 25.91 -0.60
N ASP A 163 -7.02 26.36 -0.79
CA ASP A 163 -6.60 27.74 -0.50
C ASP A 163 -7.37 28.75 -1.37
N LEU A 164 -7.52 28.46 -2.66
CA LEU A 164 -8.28 29.31 -3.58
C LEU A 164 -9.77 29.36 -3.21
N THR A 165 -10.35 28.26 -2.73
CA THR A 165 -11.75 28.23 -2.29
C THR A 165 -11.96 29.10 -1.05
N GLN A 166 -11.01 29.09 -0.11
CA GLN A 166 -11.02 30.00 1.03
C GLN A 166 -10.87 31.46 0.58
N GLY A 167 -9.91 31.74 -0.30
CA GLY A 167 -9.71 33.06 -0.90
C GLY A 167 -10.94 33.58 -1.65
N HIS A 168 -11.64 32.69 -2.37
CA HIS A 168 -12.90 32.99 -3.05
C HIS A 168 -13.97 33.45 -2.07
N ALA A 169 -14.16 32.70 -0.98
CA ALA A 169 -15.15 33.04 0.05
C ALA A 169 -14.85 34.40 0.71
N VAL A 170 -13.56 34.67 0.99
CA VAL A 170 -13.10 35.97 1.52
C VAL A 170 -13.48 37.09 0.56
N LEU A 171 -13.08 36.99 -0.72
CA LEU A 171 -13.37 38.04 -1.70
C LEU A 171 -14.87 38.20 -1.94
N LYS A 172 -15.63 37.12 -2.06
CA LYS A 172 -17.10 37.17 -2.25
C LYS A 172 -17.79 37.95 -1.12
N GLY A 173 -17.27 37.88 0.10
CA GLY A 173 -17.79 38.62 1.26
C GLY A 173 -17.49 40.12 1.26
N VAL A 174 -16.44 40.57 0.56
CA VAL A 174 -16.00 41.98 0.58
C VAL A 174 -16.03 42.69 -0.77
N GLU A 175 -16.14 41.96 -1.88
CA GLU A 175 -16.26 42.47 -3.25
C GLU A 175 -17.40 43.51 -3.41
N PRO A 176 -18.55 43.41 -2.73
CA PRO A 176 -19.56 44.47 -2.76
C PRO A 176 -19.03 45.85 -2.34
N TYR A 177 -18.08 45.93 -1.41
CA TYR A 177 -17.48 47.21 -1.01
C TYR A 177 -16.60 47.80 -2.11
N LEU A 178 -15.83 46.95 -2.80
CA LEU A 178 -15.01 47.36 -3.94
C LEU A 178 -15.91 47.84 -5.09
N ASN A 179 -16.97 47.09 -5.42
CA ASN A 179 -17.90 47.46 -6.48
C ASN A 179 -18.64 48.77 -6.15
N ALA A 180 -19.06 48.97 -4.89
CA ALA A 180 -19.67 50.22 -4.46
C ALA A 180 -18.70 51.41 -4.60
N LEU A 181 -17.43 51.23 -4.23
CA LEU A 181 -16.38 52.24 -4.42
C LEU A 181 -16.17 52.58 -5.90
N GLU A 182 -16.11 51.57 -6.78
CA GLU A 182 -15.94 51.75 -8.22
C GLU A 182 -17.16 52.48 -8.85
N GLU A 183 -18.37 52.09 -8.51
CA GLU A 183 -19.60 52.66 -9.10
C GLU A 183 -19.96 54.03 -8.53
N GLN A 184 -20.04 54.15 -7.20
CA GLN A 184 -20.47 55.39 -6.56
C GLN A 184 -19.35 56.44 -6.59
N GLY A 185 -18.08 56.02 -6.56
CA GLY A 185 -16.93 56.91 -6.78
C GLY A 185 -17.00 57.60 -8.15
N LYS A 186 -17.35 56.86 -9.21
CA LYS A 186 -17.56 57.44 -10.55
C LYS A 186 -18.74 58.41 -10.60
N LYS A 187 -19.84 58.10 -9.91
CA LYS A 187 -21.01 59.01 -9.79
C LYS A 187 -20.65 60.30 -9.06
N LEU A 188 -19.90 60.21 -7.96
CA LEU A 188 -19.52 61.34 -7.11
C LEU A 188 -18.50 62.29 -7.75
N PHE A 189 -17.42 61.75 -8.32
CA PHE A 189 -16.28 62.57 -8.77
C PHE A 189 -16.19 62.73 -10.29
N GLY A 190 -17.03 61.99 -11.02
CA GLY A 190 -16.95 61.87 -12.47
C GLY A 190 -15.90 60.85 -12.90
N GLU A 191 -16.16 60.22 -14.04
CA GLU A 191 -15.42 59.06 -14.53
C GLU A 191 -13.91 59.29 -14.63
N LYS A 192 -13.48 60.40 -15.23
CA LYS A 192 -12.05 60.72 -15.42
C LYS A 192 -11.29 60.89 -14.09
N ASN A 193 -11.89 61.57 -13.11
CA ASN A 193 -11.23 61.87 -11.85
C ASN A 193 -11.25 60.65 -10.92
N ALA A 194 -12.38 59.94 -10.86
CA ALA A 194 -12.51 58.71 -10.08
C ALA A 194 -11.55 57.62 -10.60
N GLU A 195 -11.48 57.41 -11.92
CA GLU A 195 -10.66 56.36 -12.52
C GLU A 195 -9.15 56.53 -12.22
N SER A 196 -8.65 57.76 -12.13
CA SER A 196 -7.25 58.03 -11.77
C SER A 196 -6.90 57.55 -10.35
N ALA A 197 -7.74 57.89 -9.37
CA ALA A 197 -7.57 57.47 -7.99
C ALA A 197 -7.83 55.97 -7.81
N LEU A 198 -8.90 55.44 -8.44
CA LEU A 198 -9.22 54.01 -8.43
C LEU A 198 -8.13 53.16 -9.11
N ARG A 199 -7.46 53.66 -10.15
CA ARG A 199 -6.32 52.95 -10.76
C ARG A 199 -5.17 52.80 -9.77
N SER A 200 -4.84 53.85 -9.01
CA SER A 200 -3.79 53.80 -7.99
C SER A 200 -4.17 52.90 -6.82
N PHE A 201 -5.43 52.93 -6.42
CA PHE A 201 -6.00 52.04 -5.40
C PHE A 201 -5.88 50.57 -5.80
N ARG A 202 -6.37 50.20 -6.99
CA ARG A 202 -6.30 48.83 -7.52
C ARG A 202 -4.85 48.36 -7.69
N ALA A 203 -3.96 49.23 -8.16
CA ALA A 203 -2.54 48.92 -8.29
C ALA A 203 -1.90 48.61 -6.93
N GLY A 204 -2.18 49.43 -5.90
CA GLY A 204 -1.68 49.19 -4.54
C GLY A 204 -2.17 47.87 -3.96
N ILE A 205 -3.45 47.54 -4.15
CA ILE A 205 -3.99 46.24 -3.75
C ILE A 205 -3.29 45.11 -4.50
N ARG A 206 -3.22 45.16 -5.83
CA ARG A 206 -2.62 44.09 -6.65
C ARG A 206 -1.17 43.80 -6.28
N THR A 207 -0.40 44.81 -5.87
CA THR A 207 1.01 44.63 -5.47
C THR A 207 1.20 44.38 -3.98
N GLY A 208 0.12 44.34 -3.18
CA GLY A 208 0.21 44.23 -1.72
C GLY A 208 0.79 45.46 -1.02
N ASP A 209 0.86 46.60 -1.70
CA ASP A 209 1.24 47.89 -1.12
C ASP A 209 -0.02 48.59 -0.56
N PHE A 210 -0.44 48.13 0.62
CA PHE A 210 -1.65 48.63 1.27
C PHE A 210 -1.52 50.11 1.70
N LYS A 211 -0.30 50.61 1.89
CA LYS A 211 -0.07 52.04 2.17
C LYS A 211 -0.37 52.89 0.95
N ARG A 212 0.05 52.45 -0.24
CA ARG A 212 -0.30 53.10 -1.50
C ARG A 212 -1.81 53.09 -1.74
N ALA A 213 -2.48 51.99 -1.44
CA ALA A 213 -3.93 51.90 -1.57
C ALA A 213 -4.67 52.84 -0.60
N ASP A 214 -4.27 52.88 0.67
CA ASP A 214 -4.81 53.82 1.66
C ASP A 214 -4.57 55.30 1.27
N THR A 215 -3.38 55.61 0.75
CA THR A 215 -3.08 56.95 0.25
C THR A 215 -3.97 57.32 -0.95
N ALA A 216 -4.24 56.38 -1.85
CA ALA A 216 -5.14 56.61 -2.98
C ALA A 216 -6.58 56.88 -2.52
N LEU A 217 -7.06 56.22 -1.46
CA LEU A 217 -8.36 56.52 -0.85
C LEU A 217 -8.41 57.94 -0.28
N LYS A 218 -7.37 58.38 0.44
CA LYS A 218 -7.27 59.75 0.97
C LYS A 218 -7.27 60.80 -0.15
N THR A 219 -6.58 60.54 -1.25
CA THR A 219 -6.60 61.42 -2.42
C THR A 219 -7.99 61.51 -3.04
N LEU A 220 -8.75 60.41 -3.05
CA LEU A 220 -10.11 60.36 -3.57
C LEU A 220 -11.06 61.26 -2.76
N GLU A 221 -10.83 61.42 -1.45
CA GLU A 221 -11.58 62.34 -0.57
C GLU A 221 -11.30 63.82 -0.85
N GLN A 222 -10.10 64.14 -1.34
CA GLN A 222 -9.69 65.51 -1.65
C GLN A 222 -10.24 66.00 -3.01
N LEU A 223 -10.81 65.10 -3.81
CA LEU A 223 -11.43 65.46 -5.09
C LEU A 223 -12.71 66.26 -4.87
N LYS A 224 -12.96 67.27 -5.73
CA LYS A 224 -14.22 68.01 -5.70
C LYS A 224 -15.36 67.12 -6.24
N PRO A 225 -16.45 66.92 -5.47
CA PRO A 225 -17.63 66.22 -5.96
C PRO A 225 -18.27 66.97 -7.13
N ARG A 226 -18.93 66.24 -8.03
CA ARG A 226 -19.76 66.80 -9.10
C ARG A 226 -20.92 67.62 -8.53
N LEU A 227 -21.33 68.64 -9.29
CA LEU A 227 -22.51 69.44 -8.98
C LEU A 227 -23.74 68.52 -8.90
N GLY A 228 -24.50 68.59 -7.79
CA GLY A 228 -25.68 67.75 -7.55
C GLY A 228 -25.40 66.32 -7.04
N ALA A 229 -24.14 65.95 -6.79
CA ALA A 229 -23.82 64.64 -6.23
C ALA A 229 -24.13 64.57 -4.71
N ASP A 230 -24.65 63.41 -4.27
CA ASP A 230 -24.98 63.17 -2.87
C ASP A 230 -23.73 62.92 -2.01
N LYS A 231 -23.29 63.97 -1.31
CA LYS A 231 -22.08 63.93 -0.48
C LYS A 231 -22.23 63.08 0.78
N THR A 232 -23.45 62.70 1.16
CA THR A 232 -23.69 61.89 2.38
C THR A 232 -23.19 60.45 2.24
N VAL A 233 -22.92 60.00 1.02
CA VAL A 233 -22.44 58.65 0.68
C VAL A 233 -20.92 58.48 0.87
N LEU A 234 -20.18 59.59 0.96
CA LEU A 234 -18.71 59.59 1.06
C LEU A 234 -18.18 58.81 2.31
N PRO A 235 -18.72 59.02 3.53
CA PRO A 235 -18.24 58.31 4.72
C PRO A 235 -18.44 56.80 4.61
N SER A 236 -19.61 56.34 4.11
CA SER A 236 -19.89 54.91 3.92
C SER A 236 -18.98 54.26 2.88
N LEU A 237 -18.63 54.98 1.80
CA LEU A 237 -17.68 54.48 0.79
C LEU A 237 -16.28 54.32 1.35
N ARG A 238 -15.83 55.28 2.16
CA ARG A 238 -14.54 55.20 2.85
C ARG A 238 -14.51 54.02 3.80
N GLU A 239 -15.52 53.86 4.64
CA GLU A 239 -15.62 52.77 5.60
C GLU A 239 -15.61 51.41 4.89
N GLY A 240 -16.40 51.26 3.82
CA GLY A 240 -16.41 50.06 2.99
C GLY A 240 -15.05 49.77 2.35
N ALA A 241 -14.39 50.79 1.79
CA ALA A 241 -13.08 50.63 1.16
C ALA A 241 -11.96 50.27 2.14
N LEU A 242 -11.98 50.86 3.35
CA LEU A 242 -11.07 50.49 4.43
C LEU A 242 -11.32 49.07 4.91
N ARG A 243 -12.59 48.67 5.08
CA ARG A 243 -12.97 47.30 5.45
C ARG A 243 -12.51 46.29 4.40
N TYR A 244 -12.64 46.63 3.11
CA TYR A 244 -12.09 45.82 2.02
C TYR A 244 -10.57 45.68 2.15
N LEU A 245 -9.85 46.80 2.30
CA LEU A 245 -8.39 46.79 2.43
C LEU A 245 -7.91 45.97 3.63
N GLU A 246 -8.52 46.16 4.80
CA GLU A 246 -8.17 45.41 6.00
C GLU A 246 -8.40 43.92 5.82
N THR A 247 -9.50 43.53 5.19
CA THR A 247 -9.81 42.12 4.95
C THR A 247 -8.82 41.50 3.98
N VAL A 248 -8.48 42.18 2.88
CA VAL A 248 -7.49 41.71 1.91
C VAL A 248 -6.10 41.64 2.55
N ALA A 249 -5.72 42.62 3.38
CA ALA A 249 -4.43 42.63 4.07
C ALA A 249 -4.28 41.50 5.09
N ARG A 250 -5.35 41.19 5.85
CA ARG A 250 -5.37 40.08 6.82
C ARG A 250 -5.31 38.71 6.15
N ASN A 251 -5.82 38.58 4.92
CA ASN A 251 -5.87 37.32 4.18
C ASN A 251 -4.90 37.31 2.98
N LYS A 252 -3.79 38.08 3.07
CA LYS A 252 -2.85 38.25 1.97
C LYS A 252 -2.35 36.92 1.39
N ASP A 253 -2.04 35.96 2.26
CA ASP A 253 -1.44 34.69 1.85
C ASP A 253 -2.41 33.87 0.98
N LEU A 254 -3.69 33.82 1.35
CA LEU A 254 -4.76 33.14 0.60
C LEU A 254 -5.12 33.82 -0.71
N LEU A 255 -4.82 35.12 -0.84
CA LEU A 255 -5.21 35.93 -1.99
C LEU A 255 -4.06 36.15 -2.97
N THR A 256 -2.86 35.66 -2.67
CA THR A 256 -1.69 35.85 -3.53
C THR A 256 -1.69 34.82 -4.66
N GLY A 257 -1.81 35.30 -5.90
CA GLY A 257 -1.74 34.45 -7.09
C GLY A 257 -0.30 34.12 -7.53
N PRO A 258 -0.14 33.29 -8.58
CA PRO A 258 1.15 32.75 -9.02
C PRO A 258 2.15 33.81 -9.53
N GLU A 259 1.69 35.00 -9.91
CA GLU A 259 2.56 36.13 -10.29
C GLU A 259 2.90 37.06 -9.11
N ASN A 260 2.71 36.61 -7.86
CA ASN A 260 2.80 37.44 -6.65
C ASN A 260 1.86 38.66 -6.68
N LYS A 261 0.75 38.54 -7.42
CA LYS A 261 -0.30 39.57 -7.50
C LYS A 261 -1.50 39.12 -6.70
N LEU A 262 -2.06 40.02 -5.91
CA LEU A 262 -3.27 39.74 -5.14
C LEU A 262 -4.50 39.71 -6.06
N TYR A 263 -5.31 38.67 -5.89
CA TYR A 263 -6.67 38.61 -6.43
C TYR A 263 -7.52 39.71 -5.80
N MET A 264 -8.33 40.35 -6.63
CA MET A 264 -9.21 41.45 -6.24
C MET A 264 -10.68 41.07 -6.34
N LYS A 265 -11.02 40.15 -7.26
CA LYS A 265 -12.41 39.72 -7.48
C LYS A 265 -12.52 38.21 -7.34
N SER A 266 -13.63 37.75 -6.78
CA SER A 266 -13.92 36.32 -6.66
C SER A 266 -13.95 35.61 -8.03
N ALA A 267 -14.35 36.34 -9.09
CA ALA A 267 -14.33 35.86 -10.46
C ALA A 267 -12.90 35.52 -10.97
N GLU A 268 -11.86 36.23 -10.52
CA GLU A 268 -10.47 35.94 -10.93
C GLU A 268 -10.01 34.59 -10.37
N ILE A 269 -10.35 34.32 -9.10
CA ILE A 269 -10.09 33.04 -8.44
C ILE A 269 -10.88 31.91 -9.12
N ASN A 270 -12.15 32.15 -9.44
CA ASN A 270 -13.00 31.16 -10.12
C ASN A 270 -12.42 30.71 -11.47
N VAL A 271 -11.83 31.61 -12.26
CA VAL A 271 -11.21 31.23 -13.53
C VAL A 271 -10.05 30.25 -13.30
N LEU A 272 -9.25 30.48 -12.26
CA LEU A 272 -8.14 29.57 -11.91
C LEU A 272 -8.65 28.24 -11.36
N LEU A 273 -9.63 28.27 -10.44
CA LEU A 273 -10.27 27.06 -9.90
C LEU A 273 -10.83 26.17 -11.01
N GLU A 274 -11.56 26.74 -11.97
CA GLU A 274 -12.13 25.97 -13.08
C GLU A 274 -11.05 25.40 -14.02
N ALA A 275 -9.94 26.11 -14.20
CA ALA A 275 -8.79 25.59 -14.95
C ALA A 275 -8.11 24.43 -14.22
N GLN A 276 -7.84 24.58 -12.92
CA GLN A 276 -7.21 23.55 -12.10
C GLN A 276 -8.09 22.31 -11.95
N LYS A 277 -9.42 22.47 -11.78
CA LYS A 277 -10.38 21.36 -11.79
C LYS A 277 -10.30 20.55 -13.08
N ARG A 278 -10.29 21.21 -14.25
CA ARG A 278 -10.12 20.51 -15.54
C ARG A 278 -8.80 19.76 -15.63
N GLU A 279 -7.74 20.31 -15.06
CA GLU A 279 -6.45 19.63 -15.02
C GLU A 279 -6.47 18.41 -14.09
N ILE A 280 -7.04 18.54 -12.89
CA ILE A 280 -7.25 17.43 -11.95
C ILE A 280 -8.06 16.31 -12.61
N LEU A 281 -9.13 16.64 -13.34
CA LEU A 281 -9.94 15.66 -14.08
C LEU A 281 -9.07 14.89 -15.09
N LYS A 282 -8.28 15.59 -15.93
CA LYS A 282 -7.38 14.95 -16.90
C LYS A 282 -6.34 14.04 -16.23
N LYS A 283 -5.76 14.48 -15.11
CA LYS A 283 -4.78 13.67 -14.38
C LYS A 283 -5.45 12.44 -13.75
N THR A 284 -6.68 12.57 -13.25
CA THR A 284 -7.46 11.47 -12.67
C THR A 284 -7.85 10.44 -13.72
N GLU A 285 -8.32 10.86 -14.89
CA GLU A 285 -8.58 9.98 -16.04
C GLU A 285 -7.31 9.23 -16.47
N PHE A 286 -6.18 9.93 -16.56
CA PHE A 286 -4.89 9.29 -16.86
C PHE A 286 -4.52 8.25 -15.82
N ILE A 287 -4.66 8.56 -14.53
CA ILE A 287 -4.38 7.61 -13.45
C ILE A 287 -5.29 6.38 -13.59
N ARG A 288 -6.62 6.58 -13.69
CA ARG A 288 -7.62 5.51 -13.81
C ARG A 288 -7.35 4.57 -14.99
N LYS A 289 -6.93 5.12 -16.14
CA LYS A 289 -6.56 4.35 -17.34
C LYS A 289 -5.53 3.25 -17.08
N TYR A 290 -4.60 3.45 -16.14
CA TYR A 290 -3.55 2.49 -15.83
C TYR A 290 -3.85 1.60 -14.62
N ARG A 291 -5.02 1.75 -13.97
CA ARG A 291 -5.43 0.96 -12.79
C ARG A 291 -5.27 -0.54 -13.06
N ARG A 292 -5.88 -1.04 -14.14
CA ARG A 292 -5.85 -2.45 -14.52
C ARG A 292 -4.42 -2.97 -14.78
N ALA A 293 -3.67 -2.27 -15.63
CA ALA A 293 -2.30 -2.66 -15.98
C ALA A 293 -1.36 -2.67 -14.76
N TYR A 294 -1.58 -1.76 -13.80
CA TYR A 294 -0.88 -1.75 -12.52
C TYR A 294 -1.18 -3.00 -11.69
N MET A 295 -2.46 -3.36 -11.55
CA MET A 295 -2.85 -4.58 -10.81
C MET A 295 -2.26 -5.84 -11.45
N GLU A 296 -2.32 -5.96 -12.77
CA GLU A 296 -1.73 -7.07 -13.53
C GLU A 296 -0.21 -7.16 -13.30
N HIS A 297 0.50 -6.03 -13.29
CA HIS A 297 1.92 -6.00 -12.96
C HIS A 297 2.22 -6.46 -11.53
N LYS A 298 1.39 -6.06 -10.55
CA LYS A 298 1.54 -6.49 -9.15
C LYS A 298 1.29 -7.98 -8.97
N ILE A 299 0.27 -8.52 -9.64
CA ILE A 299 0.01 -9.98 -9.66
C ILE A 299 1.23 -10.71 -10.21
N SER A 300 1.74 -10.29 -11.37
CA SER A 300 2.92 -10.90 -11.99
C SER A 300 4.17 -10.84 -11.10
N ALA A 301 4.37 -9.73 -10.37
CA ALA A 301 5.47 -9.60 -9.42
C ALA A 301 5.34 -10.59 -8.25
N LEU A 302 4.13 -10.78 -7.70
CA LEU A 302 3.86 -11.76 -6.64
C LEU A 302 4.00 -13.20 -7.14
N GLU A 303 3.54 -13.49 -8.36
CA GLU A 303 3.72 -14.80 -9.01
C GLU A 303 5.21 -15.13 -9.17
N HIS A 304 6.02 -14.16 -9.58
CA HIS A 304 7.46 -14.34 -9.68
C HIS A 304 8.13 -14.59 -8.32
N LEU A 305 7.65 -13.95 -7.24
CA LEU A 305 8.10 -14.27 -5.87
C LEU A 305 7.71 -15.69 -5.47
N LYS A 306 6.51 -16.15 -5.85
CA LYS A 306 6.05 -17.53 -5.61
C LYS A 306 6.92 -18.53 -6.37
N GLU A 307 7.26 -18.25 -7.63
CA GLU A 307 8.20 -19.09 -8.41
C GLU A 307 9.55 -19.19 -7.72
N LYS A 308 10.10 -18.06 -7.25
CA LYS A 308 11.36 -18.02 -6.49
C LYS A 308 11.29 -18.84 -5.20
N LEU A 309 10.17 -18.75 -4.48
CA LEU A 309 9.94 -19.54 -3.27
C LEU A 309 9.96 -21.04 -3.57
N LEU A 310 9.50 -21.47 -4.75
CA LEU A 310 9.44 -22.88 -5.14
C LEU A 310 10.76 -23.46 -5.70
N ILE A 311 11.81 -22.63 -5.88
CA ILE A 311 13.16 -23.10 -6.33
C ILE A 311 13.74 -24.19 -5.40
N PRO A 312 13.73 -24.04 -4.06
CA PRO A 312 14.15 -25.11 -3.14
C PRO A 312 13.38 -26.43 -3.31
N GLY A 313 12.18 -26.38 -3.89
CA GLY A 313 11.26 -27.50 -4.05
C GLY A 313 9.85 -27.14 -3.59
N SER A 314 8.92 -28.07 -3.77
CA SER A 314 7.58 -27.94 -3.21
C SER A 314 7.57 -28.28 -1.71
N LEU A 315 6.53 -27.82 -1.01
CA LEU A 315 6.30 -28.19 0.38
C LEU A 315 6.22 -29.73 0.57
N GLU A 316 5.69 -30.45 -0.41
CA GLU A 316 5.66 -31.92 -0.43
C GLU A 316 7.07 -32.52 -0.52
N SER A 317 7.94 -31.95 -1.37
CA SER A 317 9.34 -32.38 -1.45
C SER A 317 10.10 -32.14 -0.15
N LEU A 318 9.91 -30.99 0.49
CA LEU A 318 10.52 -30.69 1.80
C LEU A 318 10.00 -31.61 2.90
N THR A 319 8.69 -31.90 2.90
CA THR A 319 8.08 -32.85 3.85
C THR A 319 8.62 -34.26 3.66
N THR A 320 8.79 -34.71 2.41
CA THR A 320 9.39 -36.01 2.10
C THR A 320 10.84 -36.09 2.61
N LEU A 321 11.63 -35.03 2.39
CA LEU A 321 13.00 -34.94 2.88
C LEU A 321 13.07 -34.97 4.40
N TYR A 322 12.16 -34.26 5.08
CA TYR A 322 12.01 -34.30 6.54
C TYR A 322 11.67 -35.72 7.05
N ILE A 323 10.73 -36.42 6.41
CA ILE A 323 10.37 -37.81 6.77
C ILE A 323 11.60 -38.73 6.64
N ARG A 324 12.39 -38.59 5.57
CA ARG A 324 13.64 -39.35 5.39
C ARG A 324 14.66 -39.05 6.50
N MET A 325 14.83 -37.78 6.86
CA MET A 325 15.68 -37.36 7.98
C MET A 325 15.25 -38.03 9.29
N ILE A 326 13.96 -37.98 9.62
CA ILE A 326 13.41 -38.58 10.85
C ILE A 326 13.63 -40.10 10.88
N ARG A 327 13.40 -40.80 9.76
CA ARG A 327 13.67 -42.24 9.68
C ARG A 327 15.14 -42.58 9.92
N GLY A 328 16.07 -41.87 9.27
CA GLY A 328 17.49 -42.13 9.47
C GLY A 328 17.99 -41.75 10.86
N LEU A 329 17.37 -40.79 11.55
CA LEU A 329 17.65 -40.53 12.98
C LEU A 329 17.20 -41.70 13.87
N ALA A 330 16.09 -42.33 13.54
CA ALA A 330 15.47 -43.37 14.35
C ALA A 330 16.00 -44.79 14.08
N GLU A 331 16.38 -45.12 12.85
CA GLU A 331 16.74 -46.48 12.42
C GLU A 331 18.25 -46.73 12.45
N PRO A 332 18.73 -47.93 12.81
CA PRO A 332 20.16 -48.23 12.86
C PRO A 332 20.72 -48.27 11.44
N MET A 333 21.89 -47.66 11.24
CA MET A 333 22.63 -47.79 9.98
C MET A 333 23.58 -48.96 10.09
N THR A 334 23.22 -50.07 9.44
CA THR A 334 23.90 -51.36 9.56
C THR A 334 25.03 -51.55 8.55
N ASP A 335 25.05 -50.77 7.48
CA ASP A 335 26.08 -50.83 6.43
C ASP A 335 26.48 -49.45 5.89
N MET A 336 27.61 -49.42 5.20
CA MET A 336 28.19 -48.20 4.65
C MET A 336 27.41 -47.61 3.47
N ALA A 337 26.57 -48.39 2.79
CA ALA A 337 25.77 -47.90 1.67
C ALA A 337 24.64 -47.02 2.20
N LEU A 338 23.88 -47.51 3.19
CA LEU A 338 22.84 -46.77 3.89
C LEU A 338 23.38 -45.51 4.56
N LEU A 339 24.58 -45.59 5.14
CA LEU A 339 25.24 -44.46 5.78
C LEU A 339 25.51 -43.32 4.79
N ARG A 340 26.10 -43.65 3.62
CA ARG A 340 26.43 -42.66 2.58
C ARG A 340 25.19 -42.08 1.92
N GLU A 341 24.20 -42.92 1.63
CA GLU A 341 22.92 -42.45 1.08
C GLU A 341 22.26 -41.43 2.02
N TYR A 342 22.25 -41.69 3.32
CA TYR A 342 21.70 -40.75 4.28
C TYR A 342 22.53 -39.47 4.42
N GLU A 343 23.85 -39.57 4.45
CA GLU A 343 24.74 -38.42 4.51
C GLU A 343 24.58 -37.51 3.28
N GLU A 344 24.72 -38.07 2.08
CA GLU A 344 24.71 -37.32 0.81
C GLU A 344 23.30 -36.86 0.41
N GLU A 345 22.30 -37.76 0.43
CA GLU A 345 20.97 -37.44 -0.10
C GLU A 345 20.06 -36.70 0.88
N VAL A 346 20.35 -36.79 2.19
CA VAL A 346 19.50 -36.22 3.24
C VAL A 346 20.24 -35.12 4.00
N VAL A 347 21.33 -35.45 4.69
CA VAL A 347 22.00 -34.49 5.59
C VAL A 347 22.63 -33.33 4.81
N GLU A 348 23.49 -33.63 3.84
CA GLU A 348 24.14 -32.60 3.00
C GLU A 348 23.13 -31.81 2.17
N ARG A 349 22.08 -32.48 1.67
CA ARG A 349 21.00 -31.81 0.94
C ARG A 349 20.24 -30.81 1.81
N ILE A 350 19.91 -31.17 3.05
CA ILE A 350 19.24 -30.25 3.99
C ILE A 350 20.17 -29.08 4.33
N ASP A 351 21.45 -29.36 4.59
CA ASP A 351 22.46 -28.34 4.89
C ASP A 351 22.62 -27.32 3.74
N TYR A 352 22.63 -27.81 2.48
CA TYR A 352 22.61 -26.97 1.28
C TYR A 352 21.34 -26.12 1.17
N LEU A 353 20.17 -26.71 1.43
CA LEU A 353 18.90 -25.99 1.36
C LEU A 353 18.81 -24.89 2.43
N LEU A 354 19.26 -25.18 3.64
CA LEU A 354 19.28 -24.22 4.76
C LEU A 354 20.25 -23.06 4.51
N SER A 355 21.45 -23.35 4.02
CA SER A 355 22.49 -22.33 3.76
C SER A 355 22.26 -21.47 2.51
N GLY A 356 21.31 -21.85 1.65
CA GLY A 356 20.98 -21.09 0.45
C GLY A 356 19.47 -20.90 0.24
N PRO A 357 18.80 -21.73 -0.59
CA PRO A 357 17.45 -21.46 -1.07
C PRO A 357 16.38 -21.22 0.01
N LEU A 358 16.39 -21.97 1.12
CA LEU A 358 15.40 -21.80 2.20
C LEU A 358 15.70 -20.58 3.08
N GLY A 359 16.96 -20.20 3.24
CA GLY A 359 17.36 -19.02 4.01
C GLY A 359 16.78 -17.70 3.46
N ASN A 360 16.52 -17.64 2.14
CA ASN A 360 15.97 -16.45 1.47
C ASN A 360 14.44 -16.28 1.66
N THR A 361 13.76 -17.21 2.34
CA THR A 361 12.30 -17.17 2.51
C THR A 361 11.82 -15.89 3.20
N GLY A 362 12.59 -15.39 4.19
CA GLY A 362 12.28 -14.15 4.90
C GLY A 362 12.28 -12.92 3.99
N GLU A 363 13.29 -12.81 3.12
CA GLU A 363 13.40 -11.72 2.14
C GLU A 363 12.26 -11.73 1.13
N ILE A 364 11.90 -12.92 0.63
CA ILE A 364 10.75 -13.09 -0.29
C ILE A 364 9.46 -12.61 0.38
N ARG A 365 9.23 -12.98 1.65
CA ARG A 365 8.05 -12.55 2.41
C ARG A 365 8.02 -11.04 2.59
N GLN A 366 9.14 -10.44 2.98
CA GLN A 366 9.25 -8.99 3.15
C GLN A 366 8.95 -8.26 1.83
N ARG A 367 9.52 -8.73 0.71
CA ARG A 367 9.24 -8.11 -0.59
C ARG A 367 7.79 -8.23 -1.01
N GLY A 368 7.14 -9.36 -0.69
CA GLY A 368 5.71 -9.53 -0.95
C GLY A 368 4.85 -8.58 -0.11
N LEU A 369 5.20 -8.33 1.15
CA LEU A 369 4.53 -7.34 2.01
C LEU A 369 4.66 -5.91 1.43
N GLU A 370 5.85 -5.52 0.97
CA GLU A 370 6.07 -4.23 0.32
C GLU A 370 5.20 -4.07 -0.93
N LEU A 371 5.10 -5.10 -1.76
CA LEU A 371 4.27 -5.07 -2.97
C LEU A 371 2.78 -4.92 -2.66
N LEU A 372 2.29 -5.55 -1.58
CA LEU A 372 0.91 -5.39 -1.13
C LEU A 372 0.65 -3.99 -0.58
N ASP A 373 1.54 -3.45 0.25
CA ASP A 373 1.40 -2.10 0.79
C ASP A 373 1.39 -1.05 -0.33
N GLU A 374 2.28 -1.20 -1.32
CA GLU A 374 2.27 -0.38 -2.53
C GLU A 374 0.94 -0.50 -3.30
N PHE A 375 0.41 -1.71 -3.40
CA PHE A 375 -0.86 -1.96 -4.07
C PHE A 375 -2.06 -1.35 -3.32
N GLU A 376 -2.15 -1.53 -2.00
CA GLU A 376 -3.24 -0.98 -1.18
C GLU A 376 -3.25 0.55 -1.21
N LYS A 377 -2.07 1.17 -1.13
CA LYS A 377 -1.92 2.61 -1.34
C LYS A 377 -2.37 3.02 -2.74
N GLY A 378 -1.93 2.29 -3.76
CA GLY A 378 -2.33 2.52 -5.14
C GLY A 378 -3.84 2.40 -5.37
N ILE A 379 -4.52 1.41 -4.78
CA ILE A 379 -5.98 1.21 -4.90
C ILE A 379 -6.78 2.33 -4.27
N LYS A 380 -6.47 2.71 -3.02
CA LYS A 380 -7.18 3.83 -2.38
C LYS A 380 -7.11 5.10 -3.21
N GLU A 381 -5.95 5.36 -3.82
CA GLU A 381 -5.74 6.51 -4.71
C GLU A 381 -6.56 6.42 -6.01
N PHE A 382 -6.88 5.21 -6.49
CA PHE A 382 -7.80 5.02 -7.63
C PHE A 382 -9.27 5.23 -7.23
N GLU A 383 -9.66 4.83 -6.01
CA GLU A 383 -11.04 4.90 -5.49
C GLU A 383 -11.43 6.31 -4.99
N GLU A 384 -10.48 7.07 -4.43
CA GLU A 384 -10.67 8.48 -4.05
C GLU A 384 -10.97 9.37 -5.28
N GLY A 385 -10.49 8.97 -6.46
CA GLY A 385 -10.90 9.60 -7.72
C GLY A 385 -12.38 9.39 -8.03
N GLU A 386 -12.96 8.24 -7.70
CA GLU A 386 -14.35 7.89 -8.04
C GLU A 386 -15.39 8.62 -7.16
N THR A 387 -15.08 8.81 -5.88
CA THR A 387 -16.00 9.50 -4.94
C THR A 387 -16.10 11.01 -5.19
N GLN A 388 -15.06 11.64 -5.74
CA GLN A 388 -15.13 13.05 -6.16
C GLN A 388 -15.92 13.26 -7.47
N HIS A 389 -16.04 12.22 -8.31
CA HIS A 389 -16.81 12.27 -9.55
C HIS A 389 -18.31 11.99 -9.39
N ALA A 390 -18.72 11.28 -8.33
CA ALA A 390 -20.14 10.99 -8.06
C ALA A 390 -20.90 12.14 -7.38
N GLY A 391 -20.19 13.20 -6.95
CA GLY A 391 -20.74 14.36 -6.24
C GLY A 391 -20.74 15.68 -7.05
N LEU A 392 -20.36 15.63 -8.33
CA LEU A 392 -20.53 16.70 -9.33
C LEU A 392 -21.61 16.29 -10.32
#